data_AF-A0A7S2XQI8-F1
#
_entry.id   AF-A0A7S2XQI8-F1
#
_cell.length_a   1.000
_cell.length_b   1.000
_cell.length_c   1.000
_cell.angle_alpha   90.00
_cell.angle_beta   90.00
_cell.angle_gamma   90.00
#
_symmetry.space_group_name_H-M   'P 1'
#
loop_
_entity.id
_entity.type
_entity.pdbx_description
1 polymer ?
#
loop_
_entity_poly.entity_id
_entity_poly.type
_entity_poly.pdbx_seq_one_letter_code
_entity_poly.pdbx_strand_id
1 'polypeptide(L)'
;TMKCFPLWRALLLVMCAICHTGRAVDTDQTCTDEDSCLKKGSSSDLAKKETLVRDLIEWILKHGGFVNDEQEVRPVDPSDPLSELGVFATDTILEEGLLLSIPWHLTIHPEGDNEGEVTDFSCETTHALLNEIGMRQDSYFAPFIKHLLFSRYDSPIPESFSDVGQELLDDILGVNLGPQGYDQYWLEDMWKNACGGGSGPVEEIAAMIVLKNSHDALLVPFYDLYRHRNGAFKNTRNKITLGAKFEVFATRKIQAGEQIHTSFNLCDDCHQQDTGYGSPELFRDHGLIEQMPQRWEFGGLVIELREDESGDLNVTQLPVSTIEPSDEYHDVVIAEIQRMNSVAEEWGEEDIERTSLIPVREWNTIWKYYDSVHLALSTLDDSLKSGNYERKSSQDSDDGEGYNNEVDKLYNQNFGACYDENHYLNLTGFDKEHGNVIALK
;
A
#
# COMPACT_ATOMS: atom_id res chain seq x y z
N THR A 1 70.39 -1.41 -12.74
CA THR A 1 69.60 -0.23 -12.34
C THR A 1 68.15 -0.66 -12.27
N MET A 2 67.48 -0.29 -11.17
CA MET A 2 66.07 -0.51 -10.80
C MET A 2 65.59 -1.93 -10.48
N LYS A 3 65.14 -2.04 -9.22
CA LYS A 3 64.58 -3.18 -8.51
C LYS A 3 63.04 -3.07 -8.55
N CYS A 4 62.35 -4.18 -8.73
CA CYS A 4 60.93 -4.33 -8.41
C CYS A 4 60.77 -4.70 -6.92
N PHE A 5 59.79 -4.09 -6.25
CA PHE A 5 59.24 -4.54 -4.96
C PHE A 5 57.74 -4.20 -4.94
N PRO A 6 56.85 -5.11 -4.48
CA PRO A 6 55.42 -4.86 -4.39
C PRO A 6 55.05 -4.32 -3.00
N LEU A 7 54.18 -3.33 -2.97
CA LEU A 7 53.71 -2.63 -1.78
C LEU A 7 52.18 -2.72 -1.73
N TRP A 8 51.65 -3.92 -1.52
CA TRP A 8 50.19 -4.19 -1.48
C TRP A 8 49.80 -5.21 -0.39
N ARG A 9 50.48 -5.20 0.77
CA ARG A 9 50.13 -6.06 1.92
C ARG A 9 50.12 -5.39 3.29
N ALA A 10 50.26 -4.06 3.36
CA ALA A 10 50.34 -3.35 4.64
C ALA A 10 49.07 -2.57 5.04
N LEU A 11 48.03 -2.50 4.20
CA LEU A 11 46.79 -1.78 4.56
C LEU A 11 45.69 -2.68 5.17
N LEU A 12 45.78 -4.01 5.05
CA LEU A 12 44.74 -4.93 5.54
C LEU A 12 44.89 -5.36 7.01
N LEU A 13 45.98 -4.98 7.70
CA LEU A 13 46.26 -5.43 9.07
C LEU A 13 46.00 -4.40 10.16
N VAL A 14 45.51 -3.20 9.82
CA VAL A 14 45.23 -2.12 10.80
C VAL A 14 43.72 -1.98 11.10
N MET A 15 42.82 -2.58 10.32
CA MET A 15 41.38 -2.52 10.60
C MET A 15 40.83 -3.66 11.50
N CYS A 16 41.63 -4.67 11.85
CA CYS A 16 41.18 -5.78 12.72
C CYS A 16 41.40 -5.57 14.23
N ALA A 17 41.89 -4.42 14.68
CA ALA A 17 42.33 -4.24 16.07
C ALA A 17 41.53 -3.22 16.91
N ILE A 18 40.36 -2.78 16.46
CA ILE A 18 39.46 -1.92 17.26
C ILE A 18 38.04 -2.48 17.21
N CYS A 19 37.81 -3.60 17.89
CA CYS A 19 36.45 -4.07 18.22
C CYS A 19 36.47 -5.12 19.35
N HIS A 20 37.05 -4.78 20.50
CA HIS A 20 36.92 -5.62 21.70
C HIS A 20 36.94 -4.77 22.97
N THR A 21 35.81 -4.11 23.26
CA THR A 21 35.27 -3.91 24.62
C THR A 21 33.81 -3.44 24.51
N GLY A 22 32.89 -4.36 24.26
CA GLY A 22 31.45 -4.13 24.33
C GLY A 22 30.78 -5.39 24.87
N ARG A 23 30.03 -5.24 25.97
CA ARG A 23 29.26 -6.31 26.64
C ARG A 23 28.38 -7.05 25.63
N ALA A 24 28.44 -8.38 25.67
CA ALA A 24 27.47 -9.25 25.00
C ALA A 24 26.07 -8.98 25.57
N VAL A 25 25.19 -8.46 24.71
CA VAL A 25 23.74 -8.62 24.85
C VAL A 25 23.44 -9.94 24.14
N ASP A 26 22.72 -10.82 24.83
CA ASP A 26 22.22 -12.07 24.26
C ASP A 26 21.17 -11.72 23.19
N THR A 27 21.62 -11.61 21.94
CA THR A 27 20.80 -11.47 20.74
C THR A 27 20.77 -12.81 20.01
N ASP A 28 20.30 -13.86 20.67
CA ASP A 28 19.79 -15.00 19.94
C ASP A 28 18.46 -14.56 19.32
N GLN A 29 18.39 -14.58 17.98
CA GLN A 29 17.22 -14.32 17.13
C GLN A 29 17.03 -12.89 16.57
N THR A 30 18.11 -12.18 16.29
CA THR A 30 18.09 -11.17 15.21
C THR A 30 18.56 -11.84 13.91
N CYS A 31 17.68 -11.91 12.91
CA CYS A 31 18.05 -12.31 11.54
C CYS A 31 19.01 -11.25 10.96
N THR A 32 20.30 -11.34 11.25
CA THR A 32 21.34 -10.46 10.68
C THR A 32 21.87 -10.97 9.35
N ASP A 33 21.26 -12.01 8.79
CA ASP A 33 21.68 -12.67 7.56
C ASP A 33 20.56 -12.50 6.54
N GLU A 34 20.50 -11.32 5.90
CA GLU A 34 19.47 -10.97 4.91
C GLU A 34 19.43 -11.98 3.74
N ASP A 35 20.60 -12.54 3.38
CA ASP A 35 20.73 -13.59 2.35
C ASP A 35 20.07 -14.93 2.73
N SER A 36 19.81 -15.17 4.02
CA SER A 36 19.12 -16.38 4.50
C SER A 36 17.60 -16.28 4.31
N CYS A 37 17.04 -15.06 4.31
CA CYS A 37 15.61 -14.80 4.18
C CYS A 37 15.10 -14.88 2.73
N LEU A 38 15.97 -14.73 1.74
CA LEU A 38 15.61 -14.76 0.31
C LEU A 38 15.61 -16.18 -0.31
N LYS A 39 15.94 -17.23 0.47
CA LYS A 39 15.84 -18.61 -0.02
C LYS A 39 14.38 -19.04 -0.10
N LYS A 40 13.89 -19.22 -1.34
CA LYS A 40 12.63 -19.89 -1.75
C LYS A 40 11.67 -20.13 -0.59
N GLY A 41 10.63 -19.31 -0.48
CA GLY A 41 9.54 -19.48 0.49
C GLY A 41 9.15 -20.95 0.56
N SER A 42 9.55 -21.53 1.68
CA SER A 42 9.60 -22.94 1.88
C SER A 42 8.23 -23.40 2.35
N SER A 43 7.89 -24.67 2.17
CA SER A 43 6.71 -25.25 2.81
C SER A 43 6.68 -25.01 4.33
N SER A 44 7.85 -24.80 4.97
CA SER A 44 7.93 -24.41 6.37
C SER A 44 7.49 -22.97 6.66
N ASP A 45 7.65 -22.03 5.72
CA ASP A 45 7.22 -20.64 5.92
C ASP A 45 5.70 -20.52 5.90
N LEU A 46 5.03 -21.23 4.97
CA LEU A 46 3.58 -21.30 4.93
C LEU A 46 3.01 -21.92 6.23
N ALA A 47 3.54 -23.07 6.66
CA ALA A 47 3.09 -23.72 7.89
C ALA A 47 3.30 -22.84 9.14
N LYS A 48 4.37 -22.04 9.15
CA LYS A 48 4.63 -21.04 10.19
C LYS A 48 3.60 -19.91 10.14
N LYS A 49 3.27 -19.40 8.95
CA LYS A 49 2.25 -18.37 8.74
C LYS A 49 0.88 -18.82 9.22
N GLU A 50 0.46 -20.03 8.83
CA GLU A 50 -0.79 -20.65 9.28
C GLU A 50 -0.83 -20.83 10.80
N THR A 51 0.31 -21.19 11.41
CA THR A 51 0.41 -21.30 12.87
C THR A 51 0.25 -19.95 13.56
N LEU A 52 0.89 -18.89 13.05
CA LEU A 52 0.75 -17.54 13.59
C LEU A 52 -0.68 -17.03 13.49
N VAL A 53 -1.37 -17.29 12.37
CA VAL A 53 -2.78 -16.92 12.19
C VAL A 53 -3.68 -17.69 13.16
N ARG A 54 -3.46 -18.99 13.35
CA ARG A 54 -4.23 -19.78 14.33
C ARG A 54 -4.03 -19.24 15.75
N ASP A 55 -2.78 -18.98 16.15
CA ASP A 55 -2.46 -18.42 17.46
C ASP A 55 -3.11 -17.03 17.67
N LEU A 56 -3.17 -16.22 16.61
CA LEU A 56 -3.87 -14.93 16.60
C LEU A 56 -5.38 -15.08 16.82
N ILE A 57 -6.04 -15.98 16.07
CA ILE A 57 -7.48 -16.25 16.23
C ILE A 57 -7.79 -16.75 17.65
N GLU A 58 -7.01 -17.70 18.16
CA GLU A 58 -7.18 -18.21 19.53
C GLU A 58 -7.04 -17.09 20.57
N TRP A 59 -6.09 -16.17 20.39
CA TRP A 59 -5.94 -15.01 21.25
C TRP A 59 -7.12 -14.05 21.16
N ILE A 60 -7.64 -13.75 19.97
CA ILE A 60 -8.83 -12.89 19.78
C ILE A 60 -10.03 -13.49 20.52
N LEU A 61 -10.34 -14.76 20.27
CA LEU A 61 -11.49 -15.45 20.86
C LEU A 61 -11.39 -15.51 22.40
N LYS A 62 -10.20 -15.78 22.93
CA LYS A 62 -9.95 -15.84 24.37
C LYS A 62 -10.23 -14.50 25.07
N HIS A 63 -10.04 -13.37 24.39
CA HIS A 63 -10.20 -12.04 24.96
C HIS A 63 -11.48 -11.33 24.50
N GLY A 64 -12.51 -12.11 24.15
CA GLY A 64 -13.86 -11.61 23.89
C GLY A 64 -14.06 -11.02 22.50
N GLY A 65 -13.11 -11.23 21.58
CA GLY A 65 -13.34 -10.99 20.17
C GLY A 65 -14.13 -12.13 19.51
N PHE A 66 -14.55 -11.88 18.28
CA PHE A 66 -15.31 -12.80 17.46
C PHE A 66 -14.70 -12.87 16.07
N VAL A 67 -14.48 -14.09 15.59
CA VAL A 67 -14.12 -14.42 14.20
C VAL A 67 -15.15 -15.45 13.76
N ASN A 68 -15.89 -15.19 12.67
CA ASN A 68 -16.90 -16.10 12.17
C ASN A 68 -16.25 -17.45 11.80
N ASP A 69 -16.82 -18.56 12.28
CA ASP A 69 -16.32 -19.93 12.11
C ASP A 69 -16.58 -20.50 10.69
N GLU A 70 -17.40 -19.80 9.90
CA GLU A 70 -17.58 -20.02 8.47
C GLU A 70 -16.47 -19.36 7.63
N GLN A 71 -15.33 -18.98 8.24
CA GLN A 71 -14.14 -18.45 7.57
C GLN A 71 -12.94 -19.38 7.74
N GLU A 72 -12.12 -19.47 6.70
CA GLU A 72 -10.80 -20.08 6.74
C GLU A 72 -9.74 -19.13 6.17
N VAL A 73 -8.51 -19.24 6.68
CA VAL A 73 -7.36 -18.53 6.12
C VAL A 73 -6.51 -19.54 5.38
N ARG A 74 -6.25 -19.28 4.10
CA ARG A 74 -5.45 -20.16 3.23
C ARG A 74 -4.75 -19.37 2.12
N PRO A 75 -3.76 -19.96 1.43
CA PRO A 75 -3.17 -19.35 0.24
C PRO A 75 -4.22 -18.97 -0.80
N VAL A 76 -4.05 -17.80 -1.42
CA VAL A 76 -4.91 -17.33 -2.53
C VAL A 76 -4.76 -18.24 -3.74
N ASP A 77 -3.52 -18.61 -4.05
CA ASP A 77 -3.17 -19.65 -5.01
C ASP A 77 -2.53 -20.84 -4.25
N PRO A 78 -3.28 -21.93 -4.04
CA PRO A 78 -2.75 -23.13 -3.36
C PRO A 78 -1.59 -23.82 -4.10
N SER A 79 -1.36 -23.50 -5.38
CA SER A 79 -0.27 -24.06 -6.16
C SER A 79 1.04 -23.28 -6.02
N ASP A 80 0.97 -22.06 -5.50
CA ASP A 80 2.13 -21.19 -5.27
C ASP A 80 2.49 -21.15 -3.78
N PRO A 81 3.64 -21.70 -3.35
CA PRO A 81 4.08 -21.64 -1.96
C PRO A 81 4.43 -20.22 -1.48
N LEU A 82 4.58 -19.25 -2.39
CA LEU A 82 4.78 -17.84 -2.09
C LEU A 82 3.47 -17.05 -2.06
N SER A 83 2.34 -17.72 -2.34
CA SER A 83 1.06 -17.06 -2.41
C SER A 83 0.72 -16.39 -1.08
N GLU A 84 0.16 -15.19 -1.19
CA GLU A 84 -0.38 -14.48 -0.05
C GLU A 84 -1.53 -15.28 0.60
N LEU A 85 -1.78 -15.04 1.89
CA LEU A 85 -2.96 -15.59 2.54
C LEU A 85 -4.17 -14.71 2.24
N GLY A 86 -5.32 -15.34 2.02
CA GLY A 86 -6.62 -14.69 1.98
C GLY A 86 -7.58 -15.35 2.95
N VAL A 87 -8.67 -14.64 3.27
CA VAL A 87 -9.79 -15.18 4.04
C VAL A 87 -10.89 -15.65 3.09
N PHE A 88 -11.36 -16.87 3.25
CA PHE A 88 -12.35 -17.50 2.39
C PHE A 88 -13.53 -18.01 3.23
N ALA A 89 -14.72 -17.97 2.67
CA ALA A 89 -15.89 -18.56 3.32
C ALA A 89 -15.86 -20.10 3.19
N THR A 90 -16.08 -20.83 4.29
CA THR A 90 -16.18 -22.30 4.28
C THR A 90 -17.62 -22.78 4.11
N ASP A 91 -18.59 -21.94 4.45
CA ASP A 91 -20.02 -22.11 4.16
C ASP A 91 -20.60 -20.80 3.60
N THR A 92 -21.90 -20.78 3.34
CA THR A 92 -22.64 -19.61 2.89
C THR A 92 -22.84 -18.61 4.01
N ILE A 93 -22.25 -17.43 3.89
CA ILE A 93 -22.48 -16.31 4.81
C ILE A 93 -23.57 -15.42 4.23
N LEU A 94 -24.60 -15.14 5.02
CA LEU A 94 -25.70 -14.26 4.60
C LEU A 94 -25.27 -12.79 4.60
N GLU A 95 -25.95 -11.98 3.80
CA GLU A 95 -25.89 -10.52 3.88
C GLU A 95 -26.16 -10.05 5.31
N GLU A 96 -25.45 -9.03 5.76
CA GLU A 96 -25.43 -8.53 7.14
C GLU A 96 -24.87 -9.53 8.18
N GLY A 97 -24.33 -10.66 7.72
CA GLY A 97 -23.62 -11.62 8.57
C GLY A 97 -22.38 -10.98 9.19
N LEU A 98 -22.24 -11.09 10.52
CA LEU A 98 -21.04 -10.64 11.22
C LEU A 98 -19.86 -11.55 10.84
N LEU A 99 -18.77 -10.95 10.37
CA LEU A 99 -17.54 -11.64 9.97
C LEU A 99 -16.47 -11.54 11.06
N LEU A 100 -16.34 -10.36 11.65
CA LEU A 100 -15.30 -10.03 12.62
C LEU A 100 -15.86 -9.02 13.63
N SER A 101 -15.56 -9.19 14.92
CA SER A 101 -15.77 -8.16 15.94
C SER A 101 -14.60 -8.16 16.92
N ILE A 102 -13.81 -7.09 16.88
CA ILE A 102 -12.62 -6.90 17.72
C ILE A 102 -12.94 -5.85 18.80
N PRO A 103 -12.94 -6.22 20.09
CA PRO A 103 -13.01 -5.26 21.18
C PRO A 103 -11.89 -4.23 21.10
N TRP A 104 -12.19 -2.98 21.46
CA TRP A 104 -11.25 -1.86 21.34
C TRP A 104 -9.89 -2.13 21.98
N HIS A 105 -9.88 -2.73 23.18
CA HIS A 105 -8.67 -3.09 23.92
C HIS A 105 -7.79 -4.18 23.26
N LEU A 106 -8.22 -4.76 22.14
CA LEU A 106 -7.41 -5.68 21.31
C LEU A 106 -6.83 -5.00 20.06
N THR A 107 -7.11 -3.72 19.83
CA THR A 107 -6.51 -2.93 18.74
C THR A 107 -5.28 -2.16 19.26
N ILE A 108 -4.31 -1.90 18.37
CA ILE A 108 -3.22 -0.94 18.66
C ILE A 108 -3.62 0.36 17.96
N HIS A 109 -3.70 1.44 18.73
CA HIS A 109 -4.26 2.73 18.30
C HIS A 109 -3.56 3.88 19.04
N PRO A 110 -3.82 5.15 18.68
CA PRO A 110 -3.26 6.30 19.39
C PRO A 110 -3.62 6.30 20.87
N GLU A 111 -2.66 6.61 21.75
CA GLU A 111 -2.93 6.84 23.17
C GLU A 111 -3.37 8.29 23.40
N GLY A 112 -4.60 8.52 23.89
CA GLY A 112 -5.04 9.83 24.38
C GLY A 112 -6.47 10.23 23.95
N ASP A 113 -6.96 11.35 24.51
CA ASP A 113 -8.31 11.90 24.24
C ASP A 113 -8.43 12.58 22.86
N ASN A 114 -7.36 12.61 22.06
CA ASN A 114 -7.35 13.19 20.70
C ASN A 114 -7.94 12.21 19.68
N GLU A 115 -9.07 11.57 20.01
CA GLU A 115 -9.76 10.62 19.14
C GLU A 115 -10.45 11.30 17.93
N GLY A 116 -10.30 12.63 17.79
CA GLY A 116 -11.03 13.43 16.81
C GLY A 116 -10.29 13.77 15.52
N GLU A 117 -8.96 13.64 15.46
CA GLU A 117 -8.17 13.88 14.24
C GLU A 117 -7.45 12.62 13.84
N VAL A 118 -8.14 11.80 13.04
CA VAL A 118 -7.59 10.62 12.41
C VAL A 118 -6.89 11.08 11.13
N THR A 119 -5.55 11.12 11.13
CA THR A 119 -4.74 11.35 9.93
C THR A 119 -4.44 10.02 9.24
N ASP A 120 -4.24 10.04 7.91
CA ASP A 120 -3.98 8.83 7.10
C ASP A 120 -2.73 8.06 7.58
N PHE A 121 -1.72 8.77 8.09
CA PHE A 121 -0.60 8.19 8.83
C PHE A 121 -0.66 8.61 10.30
N SER A 122 -0.68 7.64 11.22
CA SER A 122 -0.78 7.90 12.66
C SER A 122 0.56 7.69 13.38
N CYS A 123 1.25 8.79 13.66
CA CYS A 123 2.49 8.84 14.45
C CYS A 123 2.33 8.09 15.78
N GLU A 124 1.21 8.34 16.47
CA GLU A 124 0.89 7.80 17.78
C GLU A 124 0.67 6.28 17.72
N THR A 125 0.03 5.77 16.66
CA THR A 125 -0.12 4.33 16.45
C THR A 125 1.23 3.67 16.22
N THR A 126 2.13 4.31 15.47
CA THR A 126 3.51 3.81 15.31
C THR A 126 4.25 3.76 16.64
N HIS A 127 4.15 4.80 17.46
CA HIS A 127 4.75 4.80 18.80
C HIS A 127 4.15 3.72 19.71
N ALA A 128 2.83 3.53 19.68
CA ALA A 128 2.15 2.46 20.43
C ALA A 128 2.66 1.08 19.99
N LEU A 129 2.73 0.82 18.68
CA LEU A 129 3.29 -0.42 18.15
C LEU A 129 4.75 -0.63 18.58
N LEU A 130 5.57 0.43 18.58
CA LEU A 130 6.96 0.36 19.03
C LEU A 130 7.12 -0.02 20.50
N ASN A 131 6.28 0.55 21.37
CA ASN A 131 6.24 0.18 22.78
C ASN A 131 5.92 -1.31 22.94
N GLU A 132 4.93 -1.80 22.19
CA GLU A 132 4.50 -3.19 22.19
C GLU A 132 5.59 -4.14 21.67
N ILE A 133 6.29 -3.78 20.59
CA ILE A 133 7.45 -4.53 20.08
C ILE A 133 8.56 -4.59 21.13
N GLY A 134 8.83 -3.48 21.83
CA GLY A 134 9.83 -3.37 22.89
C GLY A 134 9.58 -4.33 24.07
N MET A 135 8.31 -4.62 24.37
CA MET A 135 7.91 -5.58 25.41
C MET A 135 8.05 -7.04 25.00
N ARG A 136 8.23 -7.34 23.71
CA ARG A 136 8.47 -8.69 23.18
C ARG A 136 7.39 -9.69 23.60
N GLN A 137 7.76 -10.75 24.33
CA GLN A 137 6.83 -11.81 24.78
C GLN A 137 5.95 -11.37 25.95
N ASP A 138 6.32 -10.29 26.64
CA ASP A 138 5.57 -9.76 27.78
C ASP A 138 4.44 -8.81 27.32
N SER A 139 4.43 -8.43 26.03
CA SER A 139 3.33 -7.67 25.42
C SER A 139 2.02 -8.46 25.46
N TYR A 140 0.93 -7.77 25.82
CA TYR A 140 -0.42 -8.32 25.71
C TYR A 140 -0.80 -8.66 24.26
N PHE A 141 -0.24 -7.92 23.31
CA PHE A 141 -0.44 -8.05 21.87
C PHE A 141 0.59 -8.97 21.20
N ALA A 142 1.42 -9.70 21.97
CA ALA A 142 2.50 -10.53 21.42
C ALA A 142 2.07 -11.46 20.26
N PRO A 143 0.89 -12.15 20.27
CA PRO A 143 0.44 -12.92 19.11
C PRO A 143 0.23 -12.08 17.86
N PHE A 144 -0.37 -10.89 17.99
CA PHE A 144 -0.62 -9.98 16.89
C PHE A 144 0.67 -9.36 16.35
N ILE A 145 1.59 -8.93 17.22
CA ILE A 145 2.89 -8.40 16.81
C ILE A 145 3.70 -9.44 16.05
N LYS A 146 3.70 -10.71 16.52
CA LYS A 146 4.36 -11.80 15.79
C LYS A 146 3.77 -12.00 14.40
N HIS A 147 2.45 -11.87 14.27
CA HIS A 147 1.78 -11.91 12.98
C HIS A 147 2.25 -10.78 12.07
N LEU A 148 2.16 -9.51 12.51
CA LEU A 148 2.57 -8.33 11.76
C LEU A 148 4.04 -8.35 11.32
N LEU A 149 4.95 -8.70 12.25
CA LEU A 149 6.38 -8.79 11.94
C LEU A 149 6.70 -9.92 10.96
N PHE A 150 5.86 -10.95 10.88
CA PHE A 150 6.02 -12.03 9.92
C PHE A 150 5.41 -11.65 8.55
N SER A 151 4.25 -11.00 8.54
CA SER A 151 3.55 -10.60 7.31
C SER A 151 4.20 -9.42 6.58
N ARG A 152 5.10 -8.66 7.22
CA ARG A 152 5.83 -7.54 6.59
C ARG A 152 6.51 -7.90 5.27
N TYR A 153 6.89 -9.17 5.11
CA TYR A 153 7.56 -9.64 3.90
C TYR A 153 6.62 -9.89 2.74
N ASP A 154 5.30 -9.99 2.95
CA ASP A 154 4.32 -10.43 1.95
C ASP A 154 4.00 -9.39 0.87
N SER A 155 4.31 -8.11 1.06
CA SER A 155 4.11 -7.11 0.00
C SER A 155 5.00 -5.94 0.38
N PRO A 156 6.25 -5.88 -0.12
CA PRO A 156 7.08 -4.73 0.11
C PRO A 156 6.40 -3.51 -0.52
N ILE A 157 6.36 -2.42 0.22
CA ILE A 157 5.93 -1.14 -0.30
C ILE A 157 7.11 -0.48 -1.02
N PRO A 158 6.89 0.41 -2.00
CA PRO A 158 7.95 1.12 -2.72
C PRO A 158 9.07 1.69 -1.84
N GLU A 159 8.70 2.28 -0.70
CA GLU A 159 9.62 2.81 0.32
C GLU A 159 10.68 1.80 0.78
N SER A 160 10.32 0.52 0.80
CA SER A 160 11.17 -0.56 1.29
C SER A 160 12.00 -1.24 0.21
N PHE A 161 11.87 -0.80 -1.05
CA PHE A 161 12.63 -1.38 -2.16
C PHE A 161 14.11 -1.04 -2.02
N SER A 162 14.94 -1.90 -2.60
CA SER A 162 16.36 -1.62 -2.79
C SER A 162 16.60 -0.32 -3.56
N ASP A 163 17.74 0.34 -3.34
CA ASP A 163 18.08 1.59 -4.05
C ASP A 163 17.92 1.46 -5.59
N VAL A 164 18.30 0.32 -6.16
CA VAL A 164 18.18 0.05 -7.61
C VAL A 164 16.73 -0.21 -8.02
N GLY A 165 15.92 -0.81 -7.13
CA GLY A 165 14.49 -1.00 -7.35
C GLY A 165 13.71 0.32 -7.29
N GLN A 166 14.08 1.22 -6.37
CA GLN A 166 13.53 2.58 -6.30
C GLN A 166 13.91 3.38 -7.55
N GLU A 167 15.16 3.30 -8.01
CA GLU A 167 15.61 3.97 -9.24
C GLU A 167 14.82 3.51 -10.48
N LEU A 168 14.59 2.19 -10.64
CA LEU A 168 13.73 1.67 -11.71
C LEU A 168 12.29 2.21 -11.59
N LEU A 169 11.76 2.24 -10.36
CA LEU A 169 10.41 2.74 -10.15
C LEU A 169 10.33 4.23 -10.50
N ASP A 170 11.29 5.04 -10.08
CA ASP A 170 11.36 6.47 -10.40
C ASP A 170 11.43 6.71 -11.91
N ASP A 171 12.21 5.92 -12.64
CA ASP A 171 12.25 5.94 -14.10
C ASP A 171 10.88 5.61 -14.70
N ILE A 172 10.15 4.63 -14.16
CA ILE A 172 8.79 4.28 -14.62
C ILE A 172 7.79 5.38 -14.29
N LEU A 173 7.89 6.04 -13.13
CA LEU A 173 6.96 7.09 -12.72
C LEU A 173 7.18 8.40 -13.47
N GLY A 174 8.43 8.70 -13.82
CA GLY A 174 8.80 9.97 -14.44
C GLY A 174 8.34 11.16 -13.60
N VAL A 175 7.82 12.19 -14.26
CA VAL A 175 7.31 13.41 -13.58
C VAL A 175 5.77 13.50 -13.58
N ASN A 176 5.10 12.57 -14.25
CA ASN A 176 3.67 12.67 -14.56
C ASN A 176 2.81 11.59 -13.89
N LEU A 177 3.39 10.47 -13.46
CA LEU A 177 2.63 9.32 -12.94
C LEU A 177 2.79 9.20 -11.44
N GLY A 178 1.67 9.11 -10.73
CA GLY A 178 1.65 8.86 -9.29
C GLY A 178 2.27 7.52 -8.91
N PRO A 179 2.69 7.35 -7.64
CA PRO A 179 2.78 8.40 -6.62
C PRO A 179 3.91 9.41 -6.96
N GLN A 180 3.72 10.73 -6.79
CA GLN A 180 4.71 11.79 -7.10
C GLN A 180 5.02 12.67 -5.89
N GLY A 181 6.28 13.09 -5.68
CA GLY A 181 6.64 14.16 -4.74
C GLY A 181 6.73 13.75 -3.25
N TYR A 182 6.34 14.65 -2.32
CA TYR A 182 6.26 14.39 -0.86
C TYR A 182 5.39 13.18 -0.52
N ASP A 183 4.51 12.84 -1.45
CA ASP A 183 3.67 11.68 -1.38
C ASP A 183 4.43 10.39 -1.62
N GLN A 184 5.68 10.35 -2.08
CA GLN A 184 6.40 9.08 -2.31
C GLN A 184 7.00 8.49 -1.03
N TYR A 185 7.46 9.34 -0.08
CA TYR A 185 8.33 8.88 1.00
C TYR A 185 7.80 9.14 2.42
N TRP A 186 6.85 8.31 2.86
CA TRP A 186 6.25 8.39 4.20
C TRP A 186 7.26 8.31 5.34
N LEU A 187 8.37 7.57 5.18
CA LEU A 187 9.32 7.43 6.28
C LEU A 187 10.11 8.71 6.54
N GLU A 188 10.56 9.39 5.48
CA GLU A 188 11.37 10.59 5.65
C GLU A 188 10.50 11.78 6.07
N ASP A 189 9.46 12.08 5.30
CA ASP A 189 8.68 13.30 5.49
C ASP A 189 7.69 13.19 6.66
N MET A 190 7.00 12.05 6.78
CA MET A 190 5.99 11.90 7.81
C MET A 190 6.58 11.31 9.08
N TRP A 191 7.19 10.12 9.04
CA TRP A 191 7.70 9.49 10.26
C TRP A 191 8.88 10.25 10.88
N LYS A 192 9.99 10.44 10.15
CA LYS A 192 11.20 11.06 10.73
C LYS A 192 11.02 12.55 10.98
N ASN A 193 10.47 13.28 10.01
CA ASN A 193 10.36 14.73 10.09
C ASN A 193 9.12 15.20 10.86
N ALA A 194 7.91 14.77 10.47
CA ALA A 194 6.68 15.25 11.12
C ALA A 194 6.43 14.60 12.50
N CYS A 195 6.62 13.28 12.63
CA CYS A 195 6.40 12.58 13.91
C CYS A 195 7.60 12.67 14.87
N GLY A 196 8.78 13.15 14.41
CA GLY A 196 10.01 13.07 15.19
C GLY A 196 10.47 11.63 15.45
N GLY A 197 10.13 10.72 14.53
CA GLY A 197 10.43 9.31 14.56
C GLY A 197 11.92 9.01 14.46
N GLY A 198 12.33 7.84 14.95
CA GLY A 198 13.70 7.36 14.85
C GLY A 198 14.00 6.72 13.48
N SER A 199 15.26 6.79 13.05
CA SER A 199 15.78 6.12 11.84
C SER A 199 16.37 4.73 12.12
N GLY A 200 15.98 4.11 13.24
CA GLY A 200 16.41 2.76 13.57
C GLY A 200 15.62 1.73 12.76
N PRO A 201 16.21 0.56 12.42
CA PRO A 201 15.51 -0.42 11.59
C PRO A 201 14.20 -0.93 12.19
N VAL A 202 14.07 -0.96 13.52
CA VAL A 202 12.83 -1.40 14.18
C VAL A 202 11.75 -0.33 14.08
N GLU A 203 12.15 0.93 14.23
CA GLU A 203 11.31 2.12 14.10
C GLU A 203 10.75 2.29 12.70
N GLU A 204 11.59 2.20 11.67
CA GLU A 204 11.16 2.26 10.28
C GLU A 204 10.24 1.08 9.92
N ILE A 205 10.56 -0.14 10.38
CA ILE A 205 9.69 -1.31 10.19
C ILE A 205 8.32 -1.11 10.86
N ALA A 206 8.29 -0.55 12.08
CA ALA A 206 7.03 -0.30 12.76
C ALA A 206 6.19 0.74 12.00
N ALA A 207 6.81 1.82 11.52
CA ALA A 207 6.15 2.85 10.72
C ALA A 207 5.56 2.25 9.43
N MET A 208 6.33 1.43 8.70
CA MET A 208 5.85 0.74 7.49
C MET A 208 4.71 -0.25 7.79
N ILE A 209 4.76 -0.95 8.93
CA ILE A 209 3.65 -1.84 9.34
C ILE A 209 2.37 -1.03 9.56
N VAL A 210 2.46 0.12 10.22
CA VAL A 210 1.31 1.01 10.42
C VAL A 210 0.76 1.46 9.09
N LEU A 211 1.58 2.11 8.25
CA LEU A 211 1.17 2.59 6.93
C LEU A 211 0.45 1.51 6.10
N LYS A 212 1.00 0.30 6.08
CA LYS A 212 0.47 -0.79 5.26
C LYS A 212 -0.78 -1.46 5.82
N ASN A 213 -0.91 -1.58 7.14
CA ASN A 213 -1.91 -2.47 7.74
C ASN A 213 -2.93 -1.74 8.62
N SER A 214 -2.75 -0.45 8.88
CA SER A 214 -3.76 0.29 9.62
C SER A 214 -5.00 0.49 8.76
N HIS A 215 -6.14 0.40 9.43
CA HIS A 215 -7.38 0.96 8.92
C HIS A 215 -7.55 2.30 9.62
N ASP A 216 -7.40 3.37 8.86
CA ASP A 216 -7.18 4.70 9.40
C ASP A 216 -5.97 4.70 10.36
N ALA A 217 -6.18 5.06 11.63
CA ALA A 217 -5.16 5.00 12.69
C ALA A 217 -5.13 3.67 13.46
N LEU A 218 -5.94 2.66 13.10
CA LEU A 218 -6.13 1.44 13.90
C LEU A 218 -5.42 0.24 13.29
N LEU A 219 -4.54 -0.40 14.05
CA LEU A 219 -4.10 -1.77 13.75
C LEU A 219 -5.08 -2.75 14.36
N VAL A 220 -5.91 -3.33 13.50
CA VAL A 220 -6.98 -4.25 13.89
C VAL A 220 -6.55 -5.69 13.60
N PRO A 221 -6.37 -6.54 14.63
CA PRO A 221 -5.96 -7.93 14.44
C PRO A 221 -6.96 -8.70 13.55
N PHE A 222 -6.42 -9.53 12.65
CA PHE A 222 -7.15 -10.37 11.69
C PHE A 222 -7.80 -9.61 10.52
N TYR A 223 -8.15 -8.33 10.70
CA TYR A 223 -8.69 -7.51 9.62
C TYR A 223 -7.68 -7.33 8.47
N ASP A 224 -6.39 -7.26 8.79
CA ASP A 224 -5.26 -7.17 7.85
C ASP A 224 -5.10 -8.40 6.93
N LEU A 225 -5.84 -9.48 7.20
CA LEU A 225 -5.92 -10.65 6.32
C LEU A 225 -6.97 -10.53 5.22
N TYR A 226 -7.95 -9.62 5.36
CA TYR A 226 -8.89 -9.34 4.28
C TYR A 226 -8.18 -8.60 3.16
N ARG A 227 -8.32 -9.12 1.95
CA ARG A 227 -7.63 -8.55 0.78
C ARG A 227 -8.45 -7.45 0.14
N HIS A 228 -7.75 -6.44 -0.34
CA HIS A 228 -8.32 -5.38 -1.15
C HIS A 228 -8.94 -5.93 -2.44
N ARG A 229 -10.21 -5.60 -2.72
CA ARG A 229 -10.80 -5.71 -4.06
C ARG A 229 -12.05 -4.85 -4.18
N ASN A 230 -12.16 -4.17 -5.33
CA ASN A 230 -13.25 -3.25 -5.61
C ASN A 230 -14.38 -3.84 -6.46
N GLY A 231 -15.41 -3.03 -6.69
CA GLY A 231 -16.56 -3.37 -7.52
C GLY A 231 -17.41 -4.50 -6.93
N ALA A 232 -17.89 -5.41 -7.79
CA ALA A 232 -18.76 -6.52 -7.40
C ALA A 232 -18.08 -7.54 -6.45
N PHE A 233 -16.75 -7.48 -6.34
CA PHE A 233 -15.99 -8.38 -5.48
C PHE A 233 -15.91 -7.90 -4.03
N LYS A 234 -15.99 -6.58 -3.77
CA LYS A 234 -16.13 -6.04 -2.41
C LYS A 234 -17.36 -6.66 -1.78
N ASN A 235 -17.17 -7.38 -0.69
CA ASN A 235 -18.26 -8.09 -0.01
C ASN A 235 -18.28 -7.85 1.49
N THR A 236 -17.54 -6.84 1.97
CA THR A 236 -17.54 -6.41 3.37
C THR A 236 -17.79 -4.92 3.54
N ARG A 237 -18.29 -4.56 4.73
CA ARG A 237 -18.33 -3.20 5.27
C ARG A 237 -17.88 -3.25 6.73
N ASN A 238 -17.15 -2.25 7.17
CA ASN A 238 -16.72 -2.09 8.56
C ASN A 238 -17.67 -1.15 9.32
N LYS A 239 -17.63 -1.25 10.64
CA LYS A 239 -18.28 -0.32 11.55
C LYS A 239 -17.39 -0.13 12.76
N ILE A 240 -17.01 1.11 13.01
CA ILE A 240 -16.22 1.49 14.17
C ILE A 240 -17.16 2.06 15.23
N THR A 241 -17.15 1.46 16.43
CA THR A 241 -17.72 2.06 17.63
C THR A 241 -16.57 2.45 18.54
N LEU A 242 -16.16 3.72 18.46
CA LEU A 242 -15.02 4.29 19.17
C LEU A 242 -15.02 3.91 20.67
N GLY A 243 -13.87 3.45 21.16
CA GLY A 243 -13.69 2.99 22.53
C GLY A 243 -14.37 1.65 22.88
N ALA A 244 -15.17 1.07 21.97
CA ALA A 244 -15.91 -0.17 22.22
C ALA A 244 -15.42 -1.33 21.35
N LYS A 245 -15.54 -1.22 20.02
CA LYS A 245 -15.21 -2.31 19.09
C LYS A 245 -15.10 -1.86 17.63
N PHE A 246 -14.38 -2.67 16.85
CA PHE A 246 -14.33 -2.67 15.40
C PHE A 246 -15.09 -3.89 14.88
N GLU A 247 -16.03 -3.73 13.96
CA GLU A 247 -16.84 -4.81 13.41
C GLU A 247 -16.78 -4.85 11.88
N VAL A 248 -16.85 -6.04 11.30
CA VAL A 248 -16.95 -6.26 9.84
C VAL A 248 -18.16 -7.11 9.55
N PHE A 249 -18.98 -6.68 8.60
CA PHE A 249 -20.19 -7.35 8.16
C PHE A 249 -20.11 -7.66 6.66
N ALA A 250 -20.78 -8.74 6.24
CA ALA A 250 -20.96 -9.03 4.83
C ALA A 250 -21.96 -8.03 4.20
N THR A 251 -21.61 -7.38 3.09
CA THR A 251 -22.50 -6.46 2.35
C THR A 251 -23.45 -7.18 1.40
N ARG A 252 -23.22 -8.47 1.18
CA ARG A 252 -24.04 -9.35 0.35
C ARG A 252 -23.87 -10.78 0.81
N LYS A 253 -24.66 -11.68 0.24
CA LYS A 253 -24.42 -13.12 0.38
C LYS A 253 -23.04 -13.49 -0.18
N ILE A 254 -22.24 -14.20 0.61
CA ILE A 254 -20.92 -14.76 0.25
C ILE A 254 -21.09 -16.28 0.15
N GLN A 255 -20.71 -16.88 -0.98
CA GLN A 255 -20.85 -18.32 -1.17
C GLN A 255 -19.67 -19.09 -0.54
N ALA A 256 -19.90 -20.36 -0.19
CA ALA A 256 -18.81 -21.25 0.20
C ALA A 256 -17.71 -21.30 -0.88
N GLY A 257 -16.46 -21.17 -0.45
CA GLY A 257 -15.26 -21.11 -1.30
C GLY A 257 -14.92 -19.72 -1.84
N GLU A 258 -15.82 -18.73 -1.70
CA GLU A 258 -15.58 -17.36 -2.13
C GLU A 258 -14.60 -16.64 -1.19
N GLN A 259 -13.73 -15.79 -1.75
CA GLN A 259 -12.84 -14.95 -0.96
C GLN A 259 -13.61 -13.76 -0.37
N ILE A 260 -13.27 -13.40 0.86
CA ILE A 260 -13.80 -12.23 1.55
C ILE A 260 -12.86 -11.05 1.27
N HIS A 261 -13.42 -10.01 0.67
CA HIS A 261 -12.71 -8.84 0.20
C HIS A 261 -13.26 -7.56 0.83
N THR A 262 -12.33 -6.76 1.34
CA THR A 262 -12.59 -5.39 1.75
C THR A 262 -12.11 -4.42 0.68
N SER A 263 -12.45 -3.14 0.81
CA SER A 263 -11.87 -2.08 -0.01
C SER A 263 -11.12 -1.12 0.89
N PHE A 264 -9.97 -0.65 0.40
CA PHE A 264 -9.13 0.31 1.10
C PHE A 264 -9.39 1.74 0.64
N ASN A 265 -9.91 1.94 -0.59
CA ASN A 265 -10.17 3.25 -1.19
C ASN A 265 -11.65 3.51 -1.52
N LEU A 266 -12.49 2.47 -1.52
CA LEU A 266 -13.94 2.53 -1.73
C LEU A 266 -14.70 1.96 -0.52
N CYS A 267 -14.22 2.23 0.69
CA CYS A 267 -14.97 1.88 1.88
C CYS A 267 -16.15 2.84 2.06
N ASP A 268 -17.17 2.40 2.80
CA ASP A 268 -18.41 3.16 2.91
C ASP A 268 -18.19 4.42 3.75
N ASP A 269 -17.21 4.43 4.65
CA ASP A 269 -16.93 5.45 5.67
C ASP A 269 -15.59 6.18 5.53
N CYS A 270 -14.82 5.89 4.49
CA CYS A 270 -13.66 6.70 4.14
C CYS A 270 -14.09 7.83 3.20
N HIS A 271 -13.64 9.04 3.53
CA HIS A 271 -13.72 10.21 2.66
C HIS A 271 -12.91 10.05 1.35
N GLN A 272 -12.20 8.93 1.18
CA GLN A 272 -11.32 8.65 0.03
C GLN A 272 -12.06 8.48 -1.30
N GLN A 273 -13.38 8.29 -1.29
CA GLN A 273 -14.15 8.27 -2.54
C GLN A 273 -14.03 9.60 -3.31
N ASP A 274 -13.82 10.70 -2.59
CA ASP A 274 -13.79 12.08 -3.11
C ASP A 274 -12.38 12.64 -3.35
N THR A 275 -11.32 11.91 -3.02
CA THR A 275 -9.94 12.45 -2.97
C THR A 275 -9.03 11.99 -4.11
N GLY A 276 -9.54 11.22 -5.07
CA GLY A 276 -8.71 10.66 -6.16
C GLY A 276 -7.91 9.40 -5.77
N TYR A 277 -7.86 9.03 -4.49
CA TYR A 277 -7.12 7.88 -3.98
C TYR A 277 -7.45 6.59 -4.74
N GLY A 278 -6.45 6.00 -5.39
CA GLY A 278 -6.61 4.92 -6.35
C GLY A 278 -5.43 3.94 -6.37
N SER A 279 -5.19 3.36 -7.54
CA SER A 279 -4.10 2.41 -7.79
C SER A 279 -2.71 2.94 -7.41
N PRO A 280 -2.34 4.21 -7.70
CA PRO A 280 -1.04 4.75 -7.29
C PRO A 280 -0.84 4.78 -5.78
N GLU A 281 -1.84 5.26 -5.03
CA GLU A 281 -1.78 5.37 -3.57
C GLU A 281 -1.83 3.98 -2.92
N LEU A 282 -2.66 3.07 -3.44
CA LEU A 282 -2.68 1.67 -2.99
C LEU A 282 -1.33 0.98 -3.18
N PHE A 283 -0.64 1.27 -4.29
CA PHE A 283 0.67 0.72 -4.57
C PHE A 283 1.72 1.29 -3.62
N ARG A 284 1.72 2.60 -3.41
CA ARG A 284 2.57 3.28 -2.46
C ARG A 284 2.39 2.77 -1.03
N ASP A 285 1.15 2.75 -0.54
CA ASP A 285 0.86 2.62 0.89
C ASP A 285 0.80 1.16 1.31
N HIS A 286 0.35 0.29 0.41
CA HIS A 286 0.13 -1.13 0.72
C HIS A 286 0.96 -2.08 -0.12
N GLY A 287 1.70 -1.59 -1.13
CA GLY A 287 2.41 -2.44 -2.09
C GLY A 287 1.44 -3.22 -2.98
N LEU A 288 0.21 -2.71 -3.13
CA LEU A 288 -0.88 -3.38 -3.81
C LEU A 288 -1.16 -2.75 -5.16
N ILE A 289 -1.23 -3.59 -6.19
CA ILE A 289 -1.67 -3.19 -7.52
C ILE A 289 -3.10 -3.68 -7.65
N GLU A 290 -4.02 -2.71 -7.75
CA GLU A 290 -5.46 -2.92 -7.77
C GLU A 290 -5.87 -3.87 -8.91
N GLN A 291 -6.77 -4.80 -8.61
CA GLN A 291 -7.43 -5.60 -9.65
C GLN A 291 -8.64 -4.82 -10.16
N MET A 292 -9.14 -5.13 -11.37
CA MET A 292 -10.32 -4.45 -11.89
C MET A 292 -11.52 -4.50 -10.91
N PRO A 293 -12.26 -3.38 -10.75
CA PRO A 293 -12.03 -2.08 -11.40
C PRO A 293 -10.84 -1.33 -10.77
N GLN A 294 -10.09 -0.61 -11.60
CA GLN A 294 -8.95 0.20 -11.16
C GLN A 294 -9.29 1.68 -11.19
N ARG A 295 -8.78 2.47 -10.24
CA ARG A 295 -8.87 3.93 -10.25
C ARG A 295 -7.50 4.56 -10.49
N TRP A 296 -7.43 5.56 -11.35
CA TRP A 296 -6.20 6.23 -11.70
C TRP A 296 -6.39 7.74 -11.73
N GLU A 297 -5.38 8.48 -11.27
CA GLU A 297 -5.28 9.92 -11.48
C GLU A 297 -4.09 10.23 -12.39
N PHE A 298 -4.35 11.04 -13.43
CA PHE A 298 -3.37 11.49 -14.39
C PHE A 298 -3.48 13.01 -14.55
N GLY A 299 -2.60 13.77 -13.89
CA GLY A 299 -2.56 15.23 -14.02
C GLY A 299 -3.89 15.92 -13.71
N GLY A 300 -4.62 15.45 -12.70
CA GLY A 300 -5.94 15.95 -12.32
C GLY A 300 -7.14 15.31 -13.05
N LEU A 301 -6.91 14.44 -14.04
CA LEU A 301 -7.97 13.61 -14.60
C LEU A 301 -8.06 12.31 -13.80
N VAL A 302 -9.18 12.12 -13.09
CA VAL A 302 -9.43 10.91 -12.32
C VAL A 302 -10.37 10.00 -13.10
N ILE A 303 -9.90 8.80 -13.40
CA ILE A 303 -10.66 7.80 -14.14
C ILE A 303 -10.83 6.51 -13.35
N GLU A 304 -11.89 5.79 -13.68
CA GLU A 304 -12.13 4.42 -13.27
C GLU A 304 -12.16 3.53 -14.50
N LEU A 305 -11.29 2.51 -14.51
CA LEU A 305 -11.17 1.50 -15.53
C LEU A 305 -11.94 0.26 -15.09
N ARG A 306 -12.91 -0.16 -15.90
CA ARG A 306 -13.77 -1.31 -15.61
C ARG A 306 -13.74 -2.32 -16.75
N GLU A 307 -13.70 -3.59 -16.41
CA GLU A 307 -13.96 -4.68 -17.34
C GLU A 307 -15.46 -4.98 -17.38
N ASP A 308 -16.06 -5.00 -18.57
CA ASP A 308 -17.45 -5.38 -18.75
C ASP A 308 -17.65 -6.90 -18.89
N GLU A 309 -18.89 -7.34 -19.09
CA GLU A 309 -19.22 -8.77 -19.21
C GLU A 309 -18.56 -9.46 -20.42
N SER A 310 -18.15 -8.69 -21.44
CA SER A 310 -17.41 -9.20 -22.60
C SER A 310 -15.91 -9.28 -22.38
N GLY A 311 -15.40 -8.72 -21.28
CA GLY A 311 -13.98 -8.56 -21.03
C GLY A 311 -13.39 -7.29 -21.66
N ASP A 312 -14.25 -6.41 -22.22
CA ASP A 312 -13.81 -5.15 -22.81
C ASP A 312 -13.62 -4.10 -21.70
N LEU A 313 -12.57 -3.29 -21.84
CA LEU A 313 -12.24 -2.25 -20.88
C LEU A 313 -12.95 -0.94 -21.22
N ASN A 314 -13.59 -0.36 -20.21
CA ASN A 314 -14.32 0.90 -20.30
C ASN A 314 -13.72 1.93 -19.35
N VAL A 315 -13.62 3.17 -19.82
CA VAL A 315 -13.11 4.30 -19.05
C VAL A 315 -14.27 5.19 -18.61
N THR A 316 -14.35 5.44 -17.31
CA THR A 316 -15.29 6.38 -16.71
C THR A 316 -14.53 7.53 -16.06
N GLN A 317 -14.78 8.76 -16.48
CA GLN A 317 -14.29 9.96 -15.79
C GLN A 317 -15.10 10.18 -14.52
N LEU A 318 -14.40 10.37 -13.39
CA LEU A 318 -15.01 10.62 -12.10
C LEU A 318 -15.24 12.12 -11.84
N PRO A 319 -16.26 12.49 -11.04
CA PRO A 319 -16.59 13.89 -10.76
C PRO A 319 -15.49 14.70 -10.06
N VAL A 320 -14.56 14.02 -9.37
CA VAL A 320 -13.41 14.62 -8.69
C VAL A 320 -12.34 15.15 -9.67
N SER A 321 -12.44 14.82 -10.96
CA SER A 321 -11.50 15.33 -11.97
C SER A 321 -11.49 16.86 -12.00
N THR A 322 -10.30 17.45 -11.96
CA THR A 322 -10.10 18.91 -12.02
C THR A 322 -9.89 19.41 -13.46
N ILE A 323 -9.65 18.50 -14.40
CA ILE A 323 -9.48 18.79 -15.82
C ILE A 323 -10.48 18.04 -16.69
N GLU A 324 -10.71 18.61 -17.87
CA GLU A 324 -11.46 17.99 -18.95
C GLU A 324 -10.52 17.32 -19.95
N PRO A 325 -10.87 16.14 -20.47
CA PRO A 325 -10.16 15.59 -21.61
C PRO A 325 -10.20 16.53 -22.81
N SER A 326 -9.04 16.76 -23.42
CA SER A 326 -8.86 17.63 -24.59
C SER A 326 -7.79 17.05 -25.52
N ASP A 327 -7.70 17.55 -26.75
CA ASP A 327 -6.66 17.13 -27.71
C ASP A 327 -5.24 17.37 -27.15
N GLU A 328 -5.03 18.45 -26.40
CA GLU A 328 -3.75 18.76 -25.75
C GLU A 328 -3.42 17.74 -24.65
N TYR A 329 -4.43 17.37 -23.85
CA TYR A 329 -4.26 16.34 -22.83
C TYR A 329 -4.02 14.96 -23.47
N HIS A 330 -4.65 14.68 -24.60
CA HIS A 330 -4.43 13.45 -25.36
C HIS A 330 -2.98 13.31 -25.84
N ASP A 331 -2.37 14.40 -26.32
CA ASP A 331 -0.95 14.43 -26.68
C ASP A 331 -0.04 14.11 -25.47
N VAL A 332 -0.40 14.57 -24.27
CA VAL A 332 0.32 14.23 -23.02
C VAL A 332 0.24 12.73 -22.71
N VAL A 333 -0.95 12.13 -22.84
CA VAL A 333 -1.13 10.68 -22.63
C VAL A 333 -0.27 9.87 -23.61
N ILE A 334 -0.26 10.25 -24.89
CA ILE A 334 0.57 9.57 -25.91
C ILE A 334 2.06 9.71 -25.61
N ALA A 335 2.51 10.91 -25.23
CA ALA A 335 3.89 11.15 -24.87
C ALA A 335 4.32 10.30 -23.67
N GLU A 336 3.43 10.15 -22.68
CA GLU A 336 3.69 9.34 -21.49
C GLU A 336 3.78 7.84 -21.82
N ILE A 337 2.89 7.32 -22.66
CA ILE A 337 2.97 5.94 -23.18
C ILE A 337 4.30 5.71 -23.90
N GLN A 338 4.72 6.64 -24.77
CA GLN A 338 5.99 6.53 -25.50
C GLN A 338 7.19 6.52 -24.56
N ARG A 339 7.19 7.41 -23.55
CA ARG A 339 8.23 7.48 -22.53
C ARG A 339 8.34 6.15 -21.76
N MET A 340 7.21 5.62 -21.30
CA MET A 340 7.16 4.33 -20.61
C MET A 340 7.75 3.19 -21.45
N ASN A 341 7.40 3.13 -22.74
CA ASN A 341 7.96 2.12 -23.63
C ASN A 341 9.49 2.26 -23.79
N SER A 342 10.01 3.50 -23.84
CA SER A 342 11.47 3.72 -23.87
C SER A 342 12.16 3.25 -22.59
N VAL A 343 11.56 3.50 -21.41
CA VAL A 343 12.07 2.97 -20.13
C VAL A 343 12.11 1.44 -20.16
N ALA A 344 11.08 0.81 -20.73
CA ALA A 344 11.03 -0.65 -20.81
C ALA A 344 12.05 -1.27 -21.77
N GLU A 345 12.33 -0.60 -22.88
CA GLU A 345 13.43 -0.98 -23.77
C GLU A 345 14.80 -0.86 -23.07
N GLU A 346 15.05 0.27 -22.40
CA GLU A 346 16.31 0.54 -21.68
C GLU A 346 16.60 -0.50 -20.59
N TRP A 347 15.62 -0.75 -19.71
CA TRP A 347 15.77 -1.72 -18.62
C TRP A 347 15.66 -3.18 -19.08
N GLY A 348 15.06 -3.43 -20.25
CA GLY A 348 14.91 -4.77 -20.82
C GLY A 348 16.13 -5.28 -21.60
N GLU A 349 16.91 -4.40 -22.23
CA GLU A 349 17.96 -4.80 -23.18
C GLU A 349 19.40 -4.74 -22.63
N GLU A 350 19.72 -3.91 -21.63
CA GLU A 350 21.13 -3.48 -21.47
C GLU A 350 21.88 -3.85 -20.18
N ASP A 351 21.25 -4.32 -19.09
CA ASP A 351 22.01 -4.50 -17.84
C ASP A 351 21.56 -5.66 -16.94
N ILE A 352 21.94 -6.89 -17.32
CA ILE A 352 21.76 -8.09 -16.47
C ILE A 352 22.46 -7.90 -15.11
N GLU A 353 23.58 -7.17 -15.06
CA GLU A 353 24.30 -6.96 -13.80
C GLU A 353 23.50 -6.05 -12.87
N ARG A 354 23.02 -4.90 -13.34
CA ARG A 354 22.17 -3.97 -12.55
C ARG A 354 20.83 -4.59 -12.17
N THR A 355 20.13 -5.22 -13.12
CA THR A 355 18.82 -5.86 -12.85
C THR A 355 18.95 -7.04 -11.88
N SER A 356 20.10 -7.72 -11.83
CA SER A 356 20.35 -8.79 -10.84
C SER A 356 20.46 -8.30 -9.39
N LEU A 357 20.62 -6.99 -9.18
CA LEU A 357 20.63 -6.37 -7.85
C LEU A 357 19.22 -6.14 -7.31
N ILE A 358 18.21 -6.13 -8.18
CA ILE A 358 16.81 -5.94 -7.77
C ILE A 358 16.26 -7.30 -7.30
N PRO A 359 15.80 -7.42 -6.04
CA PRO A 359 15.12 -8.63 -5.59
C PRO A 359 13.95 -8.99 -6.51
N VAL A 360 13.81 -10.27 -6.85
CA VAL A 360 12.79 -10.77 -7.79
C VAL A 360 11.37 -10.30 -7.45
N ARG A 361 11.07 -10.16 -6.14
CA ARG A 361 9.77 -9.66 -5.68
C ARG A 361 9.55 -8.19 -6.04
N GLU A 362 10.54 -7.33 -5.81
CA GLU A 362 10.49 -5.91 -6.17
C GLU A 362 10.34 -5.78 -7.68
N TRP A 363 11.20 -6.47 -8.44
CA TRP A 363 11.13 -6.51 -9.91
C TRP A 363 9.73 -6.86 -10.42
N ASN A 364 9.17 -7.99 -9.97
CA ASN A 364 7.84 -8.41 -10.39
C ASN A 364 6.74 -7.43 -9.99
N THR A 365 6.88 -6.78 -8.83
CA THR A 365 5.88 -5.82 -8.34
C THR A 365 5.94 -4.54 -9.18
N ILE A 366 7.14 -3.99 -9.40
CA ILE A 366 7.36 -2.80 -10.23
C ILE A 366 6.83 -3.02 -11.65
N TRP A 367 7.14 -4.16 -12.28
CA TRP A 367 6.65 -4.45 -13.63
C TRP A 367 5.14 -4.69 -13.70
N LYS A 368 4.55 -5.28 -12.66
CA LYS A 368 3.10 -5.41 -12.59
C LYS A 368 2.43 -4.02 -12.46
N TYR A 369 3.06 -3.08 -11.75
CA TYR A 369 2.59 -1.69 -11.69
C TYR A 369 2.72 -1.00 -13.05
N TYR A 370 3.87 -1.12 -13.71
CA TYR A 370 4.10 -0.67 -15.10
C TYR A 370 3.00 -1.18 -16.03
N ASP A 371 2.73 -2.48 -16.05
CA ASP A 371 1.74 -3.09 -16.93
C ASP A 371 0.34 -2.50 -16.68
N SER A 372 0.01 -2.26 -15.41
CA SER A 372 -1.30 -1.73 -15.00
C SER A 372 -1.48 -0.26 -15.40
N VAL A 373 -0.48 0.60 -15.16
CA VAL A 373 -0.56 2.02 -15.55
C VAL A 373 -0.47 2.19 -17.06
N HIS A 374 0.35 1.39 -17.75
CA HIS A 374 0.42 1.38 -19.21
C HIS A 374 -0.91 0.94 -19.84
N LEU A 375 -1.57 -0.09 -19.29
CA LEU A 375 -2.90 -0.52 -19.71
C LEU A 375 -3.94 0.60 -19.54
N ALA A 376 -3.89 1.29 -18.39
CA ALA A 376 -4.81 2.39 -18.10
C ALA A 376 -4.62 3.57 -19.07
N LEU A 377 -3.38 4.01 -19.30
CA LEU A 377 -3.08 5.07 -20.26
C LEU A 377 -3.46 4.68 -21.69
N SER A 378 -3.18 3.43 -22.11
CA SER A 378 -3.52 2.95 -23.45
C SER A 378 -5.03 2.88 -23.66
N THR A 379 -5.78 2.42 -22.66
CA THR A 379 -7.24 2.37 -22.74
C THR A 379 -7.84 3.77 -22.72
N LEU A 380 -7.25 4.70 -21.96
CA LEU A 380 -7.61 6.11 -21.99
C LEU A 380 -7.37 6.72 -23.37
N ASP A 381 -6.20 6.50 -23.98
CA ASP A 381 -5.88 6.94 -25.36
C ASP A 381 -6.93 6.46 -26.37
N ASP A 382 -7.29 5.17 -26.35
CA ASP A 382 -8.32 4.60 -27.22
C ASP A 382 -9.71 5.22 -26.97
N SER A 383 -10.06 5.47 -25.71
CA SER A 383 -11.32 6.11 -25.32
C SER A 383 -11.40 7.57 -25.78
N LEU A 384 -10.28 8.31 -25.68
CA LEU A 384 -10.17 9.69 -26.17
C LEU A 384 -10.30 9.76 -27.69
N LYS A 385 -9.63 8.86 -28.43
CA LYS A 385 -9.71 8.78 -29.90
C LYS A 385 -11.10 8.47 -30.42
N SER A 386 -11.80 7.58 -29.73
CA SER A 386 -13.13 7.12 -30.13
C SER A 386 -14.26 8.04 -29.64
N GLY A 387 -14.00 8.87 -28.64
CA GLY A 387 -15.02 9.64 -27.92
C GLY A 387 -15.91 8.75 -27.04
N ASN A 388 -15.50 7.50 -26.77
CA ASN A 388 -16.23 6.53 -25.97
C ASN A 388 -15.70 6.51 -24.53
N TYR A 389 -15.86 7.59 -23.79
CA TYR A 389 -15.69 7.57 -22.34
C TYR A 389 -16.96 8.04 -21.66
N GLU A 390 -17.30 7.41 -20.54
CA GLU A 390 -18.44 7.80 -19.73
C GLU A 390 -18.04 8.93 -18.80
N ARG A 391 -18.94 9.89 -18.59
CA ARG A 391 -18.75 10.95 -17.61
C ARG A 391 -19.79 10.82 -16.53
N LYS A 392 -19.37 10.48 -15.31
CA LYS A 392 -20.24 10.53 -14.15
C LYS A 392 -20.47 11.99 -13.75
N SER A 393 -21.73 12.38 -13.61
CA SER A 393 -22.05 13.66 -13.01
C SER A 393 -21.96 13.55 -11.49
N SER A 394 -21.72 14.67 -10.80
CA SER A 394 -21.81 14.72 -9.33
C SER A 394 -23.22 14.44 -8.78
N GLN A 395 -24.22 14.30 -9.66
CA GLN A 395 -25.59 13.95 -9.28
C GLN A 395 -25.85 12.45 -9.32
N ASP A 396 -24.99 11.66 -9.98
CA ASP A 396 -25.15 10.21 -10.13
C ASP A 396 -24.56 9.42 -8.94
N SER A 397 -24.05 10.11 -7.90
CA SER A 397 -23.51 9.49 -6.70
C SER A 397 -24.54 9.30 -5.58
N ASP A 398 -25.81 9.70 -5.76
CA ASP A 398 -26.83 9.78 -4.70
C ASP A 398 -27.62 8.47 -4.49
N ASP A 399 -27.14 7.35 -5.04
CA ASP A 399 -27.84 6.06 -5.03
C ASP A 399 -27.57 5.24 -3.74
N GLY A 400 -26.65 5.69 -2.89
CA GLY A 400 -26.20 4.97 -1.69
C GLY A 400 -26.57 5.68 -0.38
N GLU A 401 -27.58 5.14 0.32
CA GLU A 401 -27.96 5.37 1.72
C GLU A 401 -27.27 6.54 2.47
N GLY A 402 -27.90 7.73 2.42
CA GLY A 402 -27.99 8.66 3.54
C GLY A 402 -26.71 8.93 4.34
N TYR A 403 -25.67 9.42 3.67
CA TYR A 403 -24.51 9.99 4.36
C TYR A 403 -24.89 11.24 5.14
N ASN A 404 -24.52 11.28 6.43
CA ASN A 404 -24.82 12.39 7.32
C ASN A 404 -23.90 13.58 6.99
N ASN A 405 -24.40 14.50 6.17
CA ASN A 405 -23.83 15.81 5.77
C ASN A 405 -23.27 16.72 6.92
N GLU A 406 -23.35 16.31 8.19
CA GLU A 406 -22.74 17.03 9.32
C GLU A 406 -21.25 16.75 9.49
N VAL A 407 -20.76 15.56 9.10
CA VAL A 407 -19.34 15.19 9.22
C VAL A 407 -18.51 15.90 8.14
N ASP A 408 -18.99 15.94 6.89
CA ASP A 408 -18.30 16.66 5.80
C ASP A 408 -18.20 18.17 6.05
N LYS A 409 -19.16 18.76 6.79
CA LYS A 409 -19.07 20.17 7.20
C LYS A 409 -17.99 20.42 8.23
N LEU A 410 -17.74 19.46 9.12
CA LEU A 410 -16.67 19.56 10.13
C LEU A 410 -15.30 19.28 9.49
N TYR A 411 -15.22 18.32 8.57
CA TYR A 411 -14.00 18.02 7.83
C TYR A 411 -13.55 19.22 6.96
N ASN A 412 -14.44 19.76 6.12
CA ASN A 412 -14.12 20.90 5.26
C ASN A 412 -13.83 22.22 6.03
N GLN A 413 -14.38 22.39 7.25
CA GLN A 413 -14.12 23.58 8.06
C GLN A 413 -12.78 23.55 8.80
N ASN A 414 -12.23 22.36 9.08
CA ASN A 414 -11.00 22.21 9.86
C ASN A 414 -9.77 21.82 9.01
N PHE A 415 -9.96 21.11 7.89
CA PHE A 415 -8.83 20.47 7.16
C PHE A 415 -8.48 21.09 5.80
N GLY A 416 -9.30 22.00 5.25
CA GLY A 416 -9.00 22.72 4.00
C GLY A 416 -7.76 23.63 4.04
N ALA A 417 -6.97 23.60 5.11
CA ALA A 417 -5.74 24.36 5.29
C ALA A 417 -4.46 23.50 5.32
N CYS A 418 -4.57 22.16 5.37
CA CYS A 418 -3.39 21.27 5.34
C CYS A 418 -2.99 20.84 3.91
N TYR A 419 -3.91 20.96 2.94
CA TYR A 419 -3.60 20.85 1.51
C TYR A 419 -3.53 22.27 0.92
N ASP A 420 -2.33 22.78 0.67
CA ASP A 420 -2.17 24.05 -0.05
C ASP A 420 -2.46 23.82 -1.55
N GLU A 421 -3.69 24.12 -1.97
CA GLU A 421 -4.12 24.10 -3.38
C GLU A 421 -3.21 24.97 -4.29
N ASN A 422 -2.37 25.85 -3.74
CA ASN A 422 -1.47 26.68 -4.53
C ASN A 422 -0.18 25.98 -5.01
N HIS A 423 0.11 24.73 -4.60
CA HIS A 423 1.29 24.02 -5.08
C HIS A 423 1.09 23.27 -6.40
N TYR A 424 -0.14 22.86 -6.75
CA TYR A 424 -0.42 22.18 -8.02
C TYR A 424 -0.53 23.13 -9.23
N LEU A 425 -0.74 24.43 -8.99
CA LEU A 425 -0.96 25.42 -10.07
C LEU A 425 0.32 25.98 -10.73
N ASN A 426 1.52 25.51 -10.38
CA ASN A 426 2.78 25.99 -10.97
C ASN A 426 3.39 25.08 -12.05
N LEU A 427 2.73 24.00 -12.46
CA LEU A 427 3.34 23.00 -13.37
C LEU A 427 2.97 23.10 -14.86
N THR A 428 2.30 24.15 -15.32
CA THR A 428 2.03 24.34 -16.77
C THR A 428 2.39 25.72 -17.30
N GLY A 429 3.69 26.04 -17.29
CA GLY A 429 4.26 27.06 -18.15
C GLY A 429 4.56 26.50 -19.55
N PHE A 430 3.55 26.37 -20.42
CA PHE A 430 3.76 25.94 -21.81
C PHE A 430 4.31 27.10 -22.64
N ASP A 431 5.62 27.10 -22.95
CA ASP A 431 6.22 28.06 -23.88
C ASP A 431 5.87 27.70 -25.33
N LYS A 432 4.87 28.40 -25.87
CA LYS A 432 4.39 28.24 -27.26
C LYS A 432 5.46 28.53 -28.33
N GLU A 433 6.58 29.19 -28.02
CA GLU A 433 7.58 29.51 -29.04
C GLU A 433 8.60 28.39 -29.29
N HIS A 434 8.76 27.44 -28.35
CA HIS A 434 9.86 26.46 -28.43
C HIS A 434 9.46 24.98 -28.33
N GLY A 435 8.19 24.66 -28.08
CA GLY A 435 7.70 23.26 -28.11
C GLY A 435 8.38 22.32 -27.10
N ASN A 436 8.99 22.86 -26.04
CA ASN A 436 9.61 22.10 -24.97
C ASN A 436 8.84 22.33 -23.66
N VAL A 437 8.52 21.24 -22.95
CA VAL A 437 8.06 21.29 -21.57
C VAL A 437 9.25 21.69 -20.70
N ILE A 438 9.21 22.89 -20.11
CA ILE A 438 10.24 23.35 -19.18
C ILE A 438 9.78 22.97 -17.77
N ALA A 439 10.44 22.00 -17.16
CA ALA A 439 10.38 21.81 -15.71
C ALA A 439 11.03 23.05 -15.05
N LEU A 440 10.23 23.88 -14.38
CA LEU A 440 10.75 24.96 -13.55
C LEU A 440 11.29 24.35 -12.26
N LYS A 441 12.53 24.70 -11.93
CA LYS A 441 13.27 24.25 -10.76
C LYS A 441 12.89 25.00 -9.49
#